data_AF-A0A2L2Z253-F1
#
_entry.id   AF-A0A2L2Z253-F1
#
_cell.length_a   1.000
_cell.length_b   1.000
_cell.length_c   1.000
_cell.angle_alpha   90.00
_cell.angle_beta   90.00
_cell.angle_gamma   90.00
#
_symmetry.space_group_name_H-M   'P 1'
#
loop_
_entity.id
_entity.type
_entity.pdbx_description
1 polymer ?
#
loop_
_entity_poly.entity_id
_entity_poly.type
_entity_poly.pdbx_seq_one_letter_code
_entity_poly.pdbx_strand_id
1 'polypeptide(L)'
;GPNKIHDYTATPDDDTFRYLAGIYSGAHKTMAATRPISCGGDDFTHQGGITNGAAWYSVAGGMQDFNYLSSNDFEITLELGCDKYPPTSKLSQD
;
A
#
# COMPACT_ATOMS: atom_id res chain seq x y z
N GLY A 1 -8.71 -8.88 20.74
CA GLY A 1 -8.74 -10.32 21.09
C GLY A 1 -7.89 -11.10 20.11
N PRO A 2 -7.51 -12.35 20.40
CA PRO A 2 -6.61 -13.14 19.56
C PRO A 2 -7.29 -13.48 18.22
N ASN A 3 -6.48 -13.52 17.15
CA ASN A 3 -6.82 -13.58 15.72
C ASN A 3 -7.32 -12.27 15.10
N LYS A 4 -6.39 -11.34 14.81
CA LYS A 4 -6.59 -10.43 13.68
C LYS A 4 -6.49 -11.27 12.41
N ILE A 5 -7.63 -11.56 11.79
CA ILE A 5 -7.65 -12.22 10.50
C ILE A 5 -7.22 -11.17 9.47
N HIS A 6 -6.14 -11.46 8.75
CA HIS A 6 -5.62 -10.67 7.63
C HIS A 6 -6.47 -10.95 6.39
N ASP A 7 -7.76 -10.60 6.47
CA ASP A 7 -8.70 -10.84 5.39
C ASP A 7 -8.65 -9.71 4.38
N TYR A 8 -8.68 -10.09 3.10
CA TYR A 8 -8.89 -9.14 2.02
C TYR A 8 -10.31 -8.57 2.13
N THR A 9 -10.42 -7.25 2.32
CA THR A 9 -11.71 -6.56 2.36
C THR A 9 -11.88 -5.72 1.11
N ALA A 10 -12.55 -6.28 0.10
CA ALA A 10 -12.81 -5.59 -1.15
C ALA A 10 -13.81 -4.43 -0.94
N THR A 11 -13.58 -3.31 -1.61
CA THR A 11 -14.57 -2.23 -1.75
C THR A 11 -15.45 -2.50 -2.99
N PRO A 12 -16.59 -1.81 -3.15
CA PRO A 12 -17.35 -1.84 -4.40
C PRO A 12 -16.53 -1.46 -5.65
N ASP A 13 -15.50 -0.62 -5.47
CA ASP A 13 -14.62 -0.11 -6.51
C ASP A 13 -13.21 -0.73 -6.46
N ASP A 14 -13.09 -1.99 -6.00
CA ASP A 14 -11.80 -2.68 -5.79
C ASP A 14 -10.91 -2.67 -7.05
N ASP A 15 -11.49 -2.94 -8.23
CA ASP A 15 -10.76 -2.90 -9.51
C ASP A 15 -10.21 -1.51 -9.82
N THR A 16 -10.97 -0.45 -9.49
CA THR A 16 -10.51 0.94 -9.65
C THR A 16 -9.33 1.24 -8.72
N PHE A 17 -9.41 0.84 -7.46
CA PHE A 17 -8.30 1.02 -6.51
C PHE A 17 -7.06 0.23 -6.92
N ARG A 18 -7.22 -1.03 -7.36
CA ARG A 18 -6.12 -1.85 -7.89
C ARG A 18 -5.48 -1.21 -9.11
N TYR A 19 -6.28 -0.62 -10.00
CA TYR A 19 -5.77 0.14 -11.15
C TYR A 19 -4.98 1.37 -10.71
N LEU A 20 -5.53 2.22 -9.83
CA LEU A 20 -4.85 3.42 -9.33
C LEU A 20 -3.52 3.10 -8.64
N ALA A 21 -3.53 2.12 -7.73
CA ALA A 21 -2.33 1.66 -7.04
C ALA A 21 -1.31 1.05 -8.02
N GLY A 22 -1.79 0.26 -8.99
CA GLY A 22 -0.95 -0.38 -10.01
C GLY A 22 -0.27 0.63 -10.94
N ILE A 23 -0.94 1.73 -11.30
CA ILE A 23 -0.33 2.81 -12.09
C ILE A 23 0.83 3.44 -11.32
N TYR A 24 0.65 3.76 -10.03
CA TYR A 24 1.73 4.35 -9.23
C TYR A 24 2.89 3.37 -9.06
N SER A 25 2.58 2.15 -8.60
CA SER A 25 3.59 1.13 -8.30
C SER A 25 4.39 0.72 -9.54
N GLY A 26 3.72 0.56 -10.69
CA GLY A 26 4.36 0.24 -11.96
C GLY A 26 5.23 1.35 -12.54
N ALA A 27 4.96 2.62 -12.20
CA ALA A 27 5.80 3.75 -12.59
C ALA A 27 6.99 3.96 -11.62
N HIS A 28 6.90 3.48 -10.39
CA HIS A 28 7.95 3.60 -9.38
C HIS A 28 9.07 2.59 -9.63
N LYS A 29 10.34 3.04 -9.59
CA LYS A 29 11.53 2.23 -9.96
C LYS A 29 11.62 0.88 -9.23
N THR A 30 11.19 0.85 -7.98
CA THR A 30 11.39 -0.29 -7.07
C THR A 30 10.09 -0.87 -6.50
N MET A 31 8.95 -0.18 -6.61
CA MET A 31 7.74 -0.61 -5.90
C MET A 31 7.16 -1.90 -6.50
N ALA A 32 7.14 -1.99 -7.84
CA ALA A 32 6.79 -3.20 -8.57
C ALA A 32 7.98 -4.15 -8.84
N ALA A 33 9.03 -4.11 -8.00
CA ALA A 33 10.21 -4.97 -8.20
C ALA A 33 9.85 -6.46 -8.18
N THR A 34 10.51 -7.24 -9.04
CA THR A 34 10.32 -8.70 -9.15
C THR A 34 11.14 -9.49 -8.13
N ARG A 35 11.90 -8.80 -7.28
CA ARG A 35 12.69 -9.38 -6.19
C ARG A 35 12.23 -8.76 -4.87
N PRO A 36 12.16 -9.54 -3.78
CA PRO A 36 11.73 -9.03 -2.50
C PRO A 36 12.59 -7.86 -2.05
N ILE A 37 11.94 -6.73 -1.79
CA ILE A 37 12.56 -5.61 -1.08
C ILE A 37 12.25 -5.85 0.39
N SER A 38 13.27 -6.21 1.15
CA SER A 38 13.10 -6.56 2.57
C SER A 38 12.81 -5.32 3.40
N CYS A 39 11.54 -4.94 3.53
CA CYS A 39 11.04 -4.02 4.53
C CYS A 39 10.34 -4.82 5.64
N GLY A 40 11.03 -5.13 6.74
CA GLY A 40 10.38 -5.69 7.93
C GLY A 40 9.74 -7.09 7.79
N GLY A 41 9.92 -7.78 6.66
CA GLY A 41 9.39 -9.13 6.41
C GLY A 41 8.16 -9.19 5.52
N ASP A 42 7.62 -8.04 5.09
CA ASP A 42 6.52 -7.97 4.13
C ASP A 42 7.02 -8.18 2.70
N ASP A 43 6.29 -8.97 1.91
CA ASP A 43 6.61 -9.26 0.50
C ASP A 43 5.39 -9.06 -0.40
N PHE A 44 5.43 -7.99 -1.21
CA PHE A 44 4.39 -7.62 -2.18
C PHE A 44 4.78 -7.89 -3.64
N THR A 45 5.87 -8.62 -3.87
CA THR A 45 6.41 -8.86 -5.22
C THR A 45 5.43 -9.61 -6.12
N HIS A 46 4.66 -10.53 -5.54
CA HIS A 46 3.67 -11.33 -6.26
C HIS A 46 2.38 -10.58 -6.60
N GLN A 47 2.18 -9.40 -6.01
CA GLN A 47 1.03 -8.53 -6.22
C GLN A 47 1.37 -7.33 -7.11
N GLY A 48 2.61 -7.24 -7.62
CA GLY A 48 3.05 -6.09 -8.40
C GLY A 48 3.26 -4.84 -7.55
N GLY A 49 3.62 -5.00 -6.27
CA GLY A 49 3.89 -3.89 -5.38
C GLY A 49 2.66 -3.14 -4.87
N ILE A 50 1.50 -3.79 -4.84
CA ILE A 50 0.26 -3.25 -4.25
C ILE A 50 -0.29 -4.21 -3.20
N THR A 51 -1.09 -3.72 -2.27
CA THR A 51 -1.76 -4.54 -1.26
C THR A 51 -3.11 -3.95 -0.87
N ASN A 52 -4.03 -4.81 -0.42
CA ASN A 52 -5.24 -4.36 0.27
C ASN A 52 -4.88 -4.07 1.73
N GLY A 53 -5.31 -2.92 2.25
CA GLY A 53 -4.93 -2.48 3.59
C GLY A 53 -5.25 -3.50 4.69
N ALA A 54 -6.46 -4.07 4.67
CA ALA A 54 -6.87 -5.06 5.68
C ALA A 54 -6.12 -6.39 5.56
N ALA A 55 -5.81 -6.82 4.33
CA ALA A 55 -4.99 -8.00 4.06
C ALA A 55 -3.55 -7.83 4.56
N TRP A 56 -2.99 -6.62 4.48
CA TRP A 56 -1.67 -6.34 5.07
C TRP A 56 -1.75 -6.28 6.59
N TYR A 57 -2.53 -5.36 7.14
CA TYR A 57 -2.90 -5.35 8.55
C TYR A 57 -4.16 -4.49 8.76
N SER A 58 -5.13 -5.02 9.50
CA SER A 58 -6.37 -4.27 9.77
C SER A 58 -6.11 -3.02 10.63
N VAL A 59 -6.47 -1.87 10.07
CA VAL A 59 -6.51 -0.53 10.70
C VAL A 59 -7.93 -0.01 10.64
N ALA A 60 -8.51 0.28 11.80
CA ALA A 60 -9.82 0.92 11.89
C ALA A 60 -9.66 2.44 12.08
N GLY A 61 -10.50 3.23 11.42
CA GLY A 61 -10.51 4.68 11.55
C GLY A 61 -9.40 5.40 10.78
N GLY A 62 -8.85 4.76 9.74
CA GLY A 62 -7.87 5.38 8.85
C GLY A 62 -8.50 6.47 7.97
N MET A 63 -7.69 7.45 7.58
CA MET A 63 -8.10 8.55 6.69
C MET A 63 -8.52 8.05 5.31
N GLN A 64 -7.82 7.03 4.79
CA GLN A 64 -8.10 6.43 3.48
C GLN A 64 -9.56 5.93 3.38
N ASP A 65 -9.99 5.12 4.34
CA ASP A 65 -11.36 4.59 4.38
C ASP A 65 -12.39 5.71 4.64
N PHE A 66 -12.03 6.71 5.46
CA PHE A 66 -12.91 7.86 5.70
C PHE A 66 -13.19 8.66 4.43
N ASN A 67 -12.15 8.93 3.63
CA ASN A 67 -12.28 9.68 2.38
C ASN A 67 -13.23 8.97 1.42
N TYR A 68 -13.10 7.66 1.25
CA TYR A 68 -13.98 6.88 0.39
C TYR A 68 -15.43 6.77 0.92
N LEU A 69 -15.61 6.60 2.24
CA LEU A 69 -16.94 6.38 2.83
C LEU A 69 -17.72 7.66 3.11
N SER A 70 -17.03 8.78 3.32
CA SER A 70 -17.62 10.03 3.80
C SER A 70 -17.52 11.17 2.79
N SER A 71 -16.95 10.92 1.62
CA SER A 71 -16.82 11.89 0.54
C SER A 71 -16.93 11.21 -0.84
N ASN A 72 -16.52 11.89 -1.90
CA ASN A 72 -16.40 11.33 -3.25
C ASN A 72 -14.94 11.07 -3.65
N ASP A 73 -14.00 11.18 -2.71
CA ASP A 73 -12.56 11.07 -2.96
C ASP A 73 -12.07 9.62 -2.85
N PHE A 74 -11.24 9.23 -3.81
CA PHE A 74 -10.66 7.89 -3.89
C PHE A 74 -9.19 7.99 -3.47
N GLU A 75 -8.96 7.82 -2.17
CA GLU A 75 -7.61 7.89 -1.59
C GLU A 75 -6.90 6.53 -1.60
N ILE A 76 -5.61 6.52 -1.91
CA ILE A 76 -4.69 5.40 -1.70
C ILE A 76 -3.56 5.81 -0.74
N THR A 77 -3.05 4.87 0.05
CA THR A 77 -1.86 5.09 0.90
C THR A 77 -0.60 4.61 0.18
N LEU A 78 0.44 5.45 0.16
CA LEU A 78 1.72 5.15 -0.47
C LEU A 78 2.83 4.98 0.58
N GLU A 79 3.34 3.76 0.71
CA GLU A 79 4.51 3.44 1.54
C GLU A 79 5.78 3.54 0.68
N LEU A 80 6.45 4.70 0.74
CA LEU A 80 7.51 5.07 -0.21
C LEU A 80 8.86 4.37 0.03
N GLY A 81 9.07 3.78 1.20
CA GLY A 81 10.32 3.08 1.51
C GLY A 81 10.36 2.55 2.93
N CYS A 82 11.31 1.64 3.20
CA CYS A 82 11.42 1.02 4.52
C CYS A 82 11.93 1.99 5.60
N ASP A 83 12.83 2.91 5.23
CA ASP A 83 13.44 3.87 6.14
C ASP A 83 12.43 4.99 6.42
N LYS A 84 11.76 4.96 7.59
CA LYS A 84 10.79 6.00 7.99
C LYS A 84 11.38 7.41 8.01
N TYR A 85 12.68 7.51 8.26
CA TYR A 85 13.42 8.78 8.29
C TYR A 85 14.79 8.58 7.63
N PRO A 86 14.85 8.60 6.28
CA PRO A 86 16.09 8.34 5.57
C PRO A 86 17.09 9.50 5.81
N PRO A 87 18.40 9.22 5.78
CA PRO A 87 19.41 10.28 5.81
C PRO A 87 19.26 11.18 4.58
N THR A 88 19.62 12.46 4.74
CA THR A 88 19.50 13.48 3.68
C THR A 88 20.18 13.10 2.36
N SER A 89 21.25 12.31 2.42
CA SER A 89 21.97 11.80 1.25
C SER A 89 21.16 10.87 0.35
N LYS A 90 20.05 10.30 0.85
CA LYS A 90 19.15 9.45 0.05
C LYS A 90 17.99 10.21 -0.60
N LEU A 91 17.71 11.45 -0.20
CA LEU A 91 16.53 12.20 -0.68
C LEU A 91 16.54 12.53 -2.18
N SER A 92 17.71 12.56 -2.81
CA SER A 92 17.84 12.81 -4.26
C SER A 92 17.86 11.53 -5.10
N GLN A 93 17.77 10.36 -4.48
CA GLN A 93 17.93 9.06 -5.15
C GLN A 93 16.59 8.38 -5.51
N ASP A 94 15.48 8.91 -5.01
CA ASP A 94 14.13 8.37 -5.23
C ASP A 94 13.56 8.83 -6.60
#